data_AF-A0A314UAM9-F1
#
_entry.id   AF-A0A314UAM9-F1
#
_cell.length_a   1.000
_cell.length_b   1.000
_cell.length_c   1.000
_cell.angle_alpha   90.00
_cell.angle_beta   90.00
_cell.angle_gamma   90.00
#
_symmetry.space_group_name_H-M   'P 1'
#
loop_
_entity.id
_entity.type
_entity.pdbx_description
1 polymer ?
#
loop_
_entity_poly.entity_id
_entity_poly.type
_entity_poly.pdbx_seq_one_letter_code
_entity_poly.pdbx_strand_id
1 'polypeptide(L)'
;MDKSSALEYINQMFPTEASLSGVEPLMQKIHSEIRRVDAGILAAVRQQSNSGTKAKEDLAAATRAVEELMYKIREIKTKAEQSETMVQEICRDIKKLDFAKKHITTTITALHRLTMLVSAVEQLQVMASKRQYKEASAQLEGYSKITELREKFKNIKQILKSHVFSDFSSLGTGKESEETNLLQQLSDACLVVDALEPSVREELVNNFAAGSLLLMSRSLKELN
;
A
#
# COMPACT_ATOMS: atom_id res chain seq x y z
N MET A 1 60.35 51.79 -34.76
CA MET A 1 60.93 51.27 -36.00
C MET A 1 59.97 51.62 -37.11
N ASP A 2 60.28 52.62 -37.96
CA ASP A 2 59.90 52.64 -39.39
C ASP A 2 60.31 53.90 -40.18
N LYS A 3 61.33 54.66 -39.74
CA LYS A 3 61.77 55.85 -40.51
C LYS A 3 62.30 55.48 -41.92
N SER A 4 62.78 54.24 -42.12
CA SER A 4 63.24 53.77 -43.43
C SER A 4 62.08 53.52 -44.40
N SER A 5 60.95 52.94 -43.94
CA SER A 5 59.82 52.62 -44.82
C SER A 5 59.09 53.88 -45.29
N ALA A 6 58.97 54.90 -44.44
CA ALA A 6 58.30 56.14 -44.79
C ALA A 6 59.07 56.95 -45.85
N LEU A 7 60.41 57.03 -45.71
CA LEU A 7 61.27 57.69 -46.69
C LEU A 7 61.29 56.94 -48.02
N GLU A 8 61.35 55.61 -47.97
CA GLU A 8 61.31 54.75 -49.15
C GLU A 8 59.96 54.83 -49.88
N TYR A 9 58.85 54.88 -49.12
CA TYR A 9 57.50 55.12 -49.66
C TYR A 9 57.36 56.50 -50.30
N ILE A 10 57.86 57.56 -49.66
CA ILE A 10 57.82 58.91 -50.22
C ILE A 10 58.65 58.98 -51.52
N ASN A 11 59.87 58.41 -51.51
CA ASN A 11 60.73 58.38 -52.69
C ASN A 11 60.16 57.49 -53.82
N GLN A 12 59.37 56.46 -53.49
CA GLN A 12 58.64 55.63 -54.47
C GLN A 12 57.45 56.37 -55.08
N MET A 13 56.74 57.17 -54.29
CA MET A 13 55.58 57.94 -54.75
C MET A 13 55.96 59.22 -55.49
N PHE A 14 57.11 59.83 -55.16
CA PHE A 14 57.63 61.05 -55.76
C PHE A 14 59.10 60.92 -56.21
N PRO A 15 59.39 60.13 -57.27
CA PRO A 15 60.76 59.80 -57.69
C PRO A 15 61.50 60.95 -58.39
N THR A 16 60.79 61.97 -58.89
CA THR A 16 61.37 63.12 -59.61
C THR A 16 60.76 64.45 -59.16
N GLU A 17 61.48 65.56 -59.31
CA GLU A 17 61.01 66.89 -58.88
C GLU A 17 59.67 67.30 -59.53
N ALA A 18 59.43 66.90 -60.78
CA ALA A 18 58.15 67.13 -61.47
C ALA A 18 56.96 66.39 -60.82
N SER A 19 57.20 65.25 -60.17
CA SER A 19 56.16 64.47 -59.48
C SER A 19 55.66 65.12 -58.18
N LEU A 20 56.44 66.06 -57.60
CA LEU A 20 56.06 66.80 -56.39
C LEU A 20 54.79 67.67 -56.58
N SER A 21 54.42 67.96 -57.83
CA SER A 21 53.13 68.59 -58.15
C SER A 21 51.92 67.76 -57.70
N GLY A 22 52.08 66.44 -57.53
CA GLY A 22 51.05 65.50 -57.07
C GLY A 22 50.91 65.39 -55.54
N VAL A 23 51.70 66.11 -54.76
CA VAL A 23 51.68 66.05 -53.28
C VAL A 23 50.34 66.53 -52.72
N GLU A 24 49.83 67.67 -53.19
CA GLU A 24 48.55 68.21 -52.70
C GLU A 24 47.37 67.25 -53.02
N PRO A 25 47.21 66.73 -54.25
CA PRO A 25 46.23 65.68 -54.53
C PRO A 25 46.38 64.42 -53.68
N LEU A 26 47.61 63.95 -53.43
CA LEU A 26 47.86 62.79 -52.59
C LEU A 26 47.50 63.06 -51.12
N MET A 27 47.84 64.24 -50.60
CA MET A 27 47.49 64.65 -49.25
C MET A 27 45.98 64.77 -49.07
N GLN A 28 45.25 65.32 -50.05
CA GLN A 28 43.79 65.33 -50.04
C GLN A 28 43.21 63.91 -50.05
N LYS A 29 43.80 63.00 -50.84
CA LYS A 29 43.41 61.59 -50.85
C LYS A 29 43.64 60.93 -49.49
N ILE A 30 44.81 61.12 -48.88
CA ILE A 30 45.11 60.59 -47.55
C ILE A 30 44.14 61.17 -46.50
N HIS A 31 43.89 62.48 -46.50
CA HIS A 31 42.90 63.08 -45.60
C HIS A 31 41.49 62.53 -45.82
N SER A 32 41.10 62.25 -47.07
CA SER A 32 39.80 61.62 -47.37
C SER A 32 39.73 60.18 -46.86
N GLU A 33 40.82 59.42 -46.98
CA GLU A 33 40.92 58.06 -46.47
C GLU A 33 40.91 58.02 -44.93
N ILE A 34 41.63 58.94 -44.27
CA ILE A 34 41.59 59.10 -42.81
C ILE A 34 40.15 59.37 -42.36
N ARG A 35 39.47 60.35 -42.97
CA ARG A 35 38.06 60.65 -42.65
C ARG A 35 37.13 59.45 -42.88
N ARG A 36 37.36 58.68 -43.94
CA ARG A 36 36.58 57.47 -44.26
C ARG A 36 36.80 56.38 -43.21
N VAL A 37 38.06 56.14 -42.83
CA VAL A 37 38.43 55.15 -41.81
C VAL A 37 37.88 55.57 -40.46
N ASP A 38 38.02 56.83 -40.06
CA ASP A 38 37.48 57.33 -38.78
C ASP A 38 35.96 57.21 -38.72
N ALA A 39 35.25 57.53 -39.81
CA ALA A 39 33.81 57.30 -39.90
C ALA A 39 33.45 55.81 -39.79
N GLY A 40 34.24 54.94 -40.41
CA GLY A 40 34.10 53.48 -40.31
C GLY A 40 34.34 52.96 -38.89
N ILE A 41 35.37 53.44 -38.20
CA ILE A 41 35.67 53.09 -36.81
C ILE A 41 34.52 53.54 -35.90
N LEU A 42 34.06 54.77 -36.04
CA LEU A 42 32.93 55.28 -35.24
C LEU A 42 31.65 54.48 -35.45
N ALA A 43 31.36 54.10 -36.70
CA ALA A 43 30.22 53.23 -37.01
C ALA A 43 30.37 51.84 -36.38
N ALA A 44 31.55 51.23 -36.49
CA ALA A 44 31.84 49.92 -35.93
C ALA A 44 31.75 49.92 -34.38
N VAL A 45 32.30 50.93 -33.73
CA VAL A 45 32.25 51.08 -32.26
C VAL A 45 30.81 51.24 -31.77
N ARG A 46 30.00 52.06 -32.46
CA ARG A 46 28.57 52.22 -32.14
C ARG A 46 27.80 50.92 -32.34
N GLN A 47 28.03 50.21 -33.44
CA GLN A 47 27.39 48.94 -33.72
C GLN A 47 27.77 47.88 -32.69
N GLN A 48 29.05 47.82 -32.28
CA GLN A 48 29.53 46.91 -31.25
C GLN A 48 28.92 47.23 -29.89
N SER A 49 28.85 48.52 -29.52
CA SER A 49 28.21 48.95 -28.28
C SER A 49 26.75 48.55 -28.24
N ASN A 50 25.97 48.86 -29.29
CA ASN A 50 24.55 48.52 -29.39
C ASN A 50 24.31 47.00 -29.39
N SER A 51 25.14 46.24 -30.12
CA SER A 51 25.06 44.77 -30.15
C SER A 51 25.37 44.17 -28.78
N GLY A 52 26.33 44.75 -28.05
CA GLY A 52 26.70 44.33 -26.70
C GLY A 52 25.58 44.56 -25.68
N THR A 53 24.89 45.72 -25.73
CA THR A 53 23.72 45.98 -24.88
C THR A 53 22.59 45.02 -25.19
N LYS A 54 22.26 44.85 -26.47
CA LYS A 54 21.19 43.95 -26.91
C LYS A 54 21.47 42.50 -26.50
N ALA A 55 22.69 42.00 -26.67
CA ALA A 55 23.05 40.65 -26.25
C ALA A 55 22.90 40.44 -24.73
N LYS A 56 23.20 41.46 -23.92
CA LYS A 56 22.98 41.40 -22.46
C LYS A 56 21.50 41.40 -22.10
N GLU A 57 20.69 42.18 -22.80
CA GLU A 57 19.23 42.22 -22.61
C GLU A 57 18.58 40.88 -22.99
N ASP A 58 18.95 40.33 -24.14
CA ASP A 58 18.47 39.04 -24.62
C ASP A 58 18.87 37.91 -23.65
N LEU A 59 20.10 37.93 -23.15
CA LEU A 59 20.56 36.98 -22.14
C LEU A 59 19.76 37.10 -20.83
N ALA A 60 19.56 38.31 -20.33
CA ALA A 60 18.77 38.53 -19.12
C ALA A 60 17.31 38.10 -19.29
N ALA A 61 16.71 38.34 -20.46
CA ALA A 61 15.37 37.86 -20.79
C ALA A 61 15.31 36.33 -20.81
N ALA A 62 16.28 35.67 -21.45
CA ALA A 62 16.38 34.22 -21.48
C ALA A 62 16.54 33.62 -20.08
N THR A 63 17.39 34.21 -19.22
CA THR A 63 17.56 33.77 -17.83
C THR A 63 16.26 33.85 -17.04
N ARG A 64 15.51 34.96 -17.15
CA ARG A 64 14.20 35.09 -16.49
C ARG A 64 13.19 34.06 -16.98
N ALA A 65 13.16 33.80 -18.29
CA ALA A 65 12.27 32.78 -18.87
C ALA A 65 12.62 31.38 -18.34
N VAL A 66 13.90 31.06 -18.18
CA VAL A 66 14.36 29.80 -17.57
C VAL A 66 13.95 29.70 -16.11
N GLU A 67 14.09 30.77 -15.33
CA GLU A 67 13.66 30.81 -13.92
C GLU A 67 12.15 30.56 -13.78
N GLU A 68 11.33 31.22 -14.63
CA GLU A 68 9.89 31.02 -14.65
C GLU A 68 9.53 29.58 -15.05
N LEU A 69 10.21 29.02 -16.04
CA LEU A 69 10.01 27.63 -16.44
C LEU A 69 10.34 26.66 -15.30
N MET A 70 11.45 26.88 -14.59
CA MET A 70 11.85 26.05 -13.44
C MET A 70 10.87 26.18 -12.26
N TYR A 71 10.24 27.34 -12.10
CA TYR A 71 9.15 27.51 -11.15
C TYR A 71 7.92 26.68 -11.57
N LYS A 72 7.47 26.81 -12.83
CA LYS A 72 6.33 26.06 -13.36
C LYS A 72 6.54 24.55 -13.30
N ILE A 73 7.75 24.06 -13.63
CA ILE A 73 8.09 22.63 -13.54
C ILE A 73 7.95 22.13 -12.09
N ARG A 74 8.45 22.91 -11.11
CA ARG A 74 8.30 22.55 -9.69
C ARG A 74 6.84 22.53 -9.26
N GLU A 75 6.06 23.53 -9.68
CA GLU A 75 4.63 23.58 -9.37
C GLU A 75 3.87 22.37 -9.96
N ILE A 76 4.14 22.03 -11.23
CA ILE A 76 3.55 20.86 -11.89
C ILE A 76 3.94 19.59 -11.14
N LYS A 77 5.22 19.45 -10.75
CA LYS A 77 5.69 18.29 -9.98
C LYS A 77 4.94 18.16 -8.65
N THR A 78 4.83 19.23 -7.87
CA THR A 78 4.11 19.20 -6.60
C THR A 78 2.64 18.86 -6.78
N LYS A 79 1.98 19.42 -7.80
CA LYS A 79 0.57 19.08 -8.12
C LYS A 79 0.42 17.61 -8.55
N ALA A 80 1.38 17.08 -9.31
CA ALA A 80 1.40 15.68 -9.70
C ALA A 80 1.55 14.74 -8.50
N GLU A 81 2.46 15.04 -7.57
CA GLU A 81 2.65 14.27 -6.32
C GLU A 81 1.39 14.29 -5.44
N GLN A 82 0.74 15.46 -5.32
CA GLN A 82 -0.54 15.58 -4.61
C GLN A 82 -1.65 14.77 -5.30
N SER A 83 -1.73 14.84 -6.64
CA SER A 83 -2.69 14.07 -7.43
C SER A 83 -2.46 12.57 -7.30
N GLU A 84 -1.21 12.11 -7.29
CA GLU A 84 -0.86 10.71 -7.09
C GLU A 84 -1.33 10.24 -5.72
N THR A 85 -1.02 11.00 -4.66
CA THR A 85 -1.44 10.68 -3.29
C THR A 85 -2.96 10.55 -3.21
N MET A 86 -3.69 11.52 -3.76
CA MET A 86 -5.16 11.48 -3.80
C MET A 86 -5.70 10.25 -4.54
N VAL A 87 -5.12 9.90 -5.70
CA VAL A 87 -5.54 8.70 -6.46
C VAL A 87 -5.23 7.42 -5.69
N GLN A 88 -4.09 7.34 -5.00
CA GLN A 88 -3.77 6.19 -4.15
C GLN A 88 -4.79 6.01 -3.02
N GLU A 89 -5.24 7.09 -2.39
CA GLU A 89 -6.29 7.05 -1.37
C GLU A 89 -7.63 6.59 -1.94
N ILE A 90 -8.03 7.11 -3.09
CA ILE A 90 -9.25 6.69 -3.80
C ILE A 90 -9.19 5.18 -4.11
N CYS A 91 -8.07 4.70 -4.66
CA CYS A 91 -7.87 3.27 -4.96
C CYS A 91 -7.91 2.40 -3.69
N ARG A 92 -7.35 2.87 -2.57
CA ARG A 92 -7.42 2.18 -1.28
C ARG A 92 -8.87 2.04 -0.81
N ASP A 93 -9.67 3.09 -0.95
CA ASP A 93 -11.06 3.07 -0.50
C ASP A 93 -11.97 2.27 -1.45
N ILE A 94 -11.73 2.30 -2.77
CA ILE A 94 -12.36 1.39 -3.73
C ILE A 94 -12.10 -0.07 -3.34
N LYS A 95 -10.86 -0.41 -2.95
CA LYS A 95 -10.51 -1.76 -2.52
C LYS A 95 -11.25 -2.18 -1.25
N LYS A 96 -11.37 -1.27 -0.26
CA LYS A 96 -12.18 -1.54 0.96
C LYS A 96 -13.64 -1.77 0.61
N LEU A 97 -14.20 -0.97 -0.30
CA LEU A 97 -15.58 -1.10 -0.75
C LEU A 97 -15.82 -2.44 -1.48
N ASP A 98 -14.87 -2.89 -2.28
CA ASP A 98 -14.95 -4.20 -2.96
C ASP A 98 -14.98 -5.36 -1.95
N PHE A 99 -14.12 -5.32 -0.93
CA PHE A 99 -14.18 -6.30 0.16
C PHE A 99 -15.52 -6.27 0.90
N ALA A 100 -16.01 -5.08 1.25
CA ALA A 100 -17.30 -4.92 1.91
C ALA A 100 -18.43 -5.52 1.06
N LYS A 101 -18.46 -5.21 -0.25
CA LYS A 101 -19.43 -5.76 -1.20
C LYS A 101 -19.35 -7.28 -1.27
N LYS A 102 -18.14 -7.86 -1.36
CA LYS A 102 -17.94 -9.31 -1.38
C LYS A 102 -18.45 -9.97 -0.10
N HIS A 103 -18.09 -9.43 1.07
CA HIS A 103 -18.55 -9.95 2.35
C HIS A 103 -20.07 -9.87 2.49
N ILE A 104 -20.68 -8.72 2.15
CA ILE A 104 -22.14 -8.57 2.16
C ILE A 104 -22.80 -9.57 1.22
N THR A 105 -22.28 -9.75 0.01
CA THR A 105 -22.81 -10.71 -0.97
C THR A 105 -22.73 -12.14 -0.45
N THR A 106 -21.61 -12.53 0.15
CA THR A 106 -21.45 -13.84 0.79
C THR A 106 -22.42 -14.02 1.94
N THR A 107 -22.59 -13.03 2.81
CA THR A 107 -23.52 -13.07 3.94
C THR A 107 -24.97 -13.18 3.46
N ILE A 108 -25.39 -12.38 2.47
CA ILE A 108 -26.73 -12.47 1.88
C ILE A 108 -26.97 -13.86 1.29
N THR A 109 -25.99 -14.40 0.56
CA THR A 109 -26.09 -15.75 -0.03
C THR A 109 -26.22 -16.82 1.05
N ALA A 110 -25.44 -16.72 2.13
CA ALA A 110 -25.51 -17.65 3.26
C ALA A 110 -26.87 -17.56 3.97
N LEU A 111 -27.36 -16.35 4.25
CA LEU A 111 -28.68 -16.13 4.84
C LEU A 111 -29.79 -16.69 3.97
N HIS A 112 -29.74 -16.46 2.65
CA HIS A 112 -30.73 -17.00 1.73
C HIS A 112 -30.76 -18.53 1.74
N ARG A 113 -29.59 -19.19 1.76
CA ARG A 113 -29.50 -20.64 1.89
C ARG A 113 -30.05 -21.16 3.22
N LEU A 114 -29.84 -20.43 4.32
CA LEU A 114 -30.45 -20.76 5.61
C LEU A 114 -31.97 -20.62 5.57
N THR A 115 -32.50 -19.55 4.97
CA THR A 115 -33.95 -19.41 4.78
C THR A 115 -34.52 -20.54 3.93
N MET A 116 -33.86 -20.90 2.83
CA MET A 116 -34.26 -22.04 2.01
C MET A 116 -34.30 -23.34 2.82
N LEU A 117 -33.33 -23.53 3.72
CA LEU A 117 -33.29 -24.69 4.60
C LEU A 117 -34.47 -24.74 5.56
N VAL A 118 -34.79 -23.62 6.22
CA VAL A 118 -35.95 -23.52 7.13
C VAL A 118 -37.25 -23.83 6.37
N SER A 119 -37.47 -23.21 5.21
CA SER A 119 -38.65 -23.47 4.39
C SER A 119 -38.73 -24.91 3.90
N ALA A 120 -37.60 -25.53 3.56
CA ALA A 120 -37.57 -26.92 3.13
C ALA A 120 -37.85 -27.90 4.30
N VAL A 121 -37.56 -27.54 5.55
CA VAL A 121 -37.97 -28.29 6.74
C VAL A 121 -39.48 -28.15 6.97
N GLU A 122 -40.03 -26.94 6.86
CA GLU A 122 -41.48 -26.70 6.97
C GLU A 122 -42.26 -27.49 5.90
N GLN A 123 -41.77 -27.52 4.66
CA GLN A 123 -42.36 -28.34 3.59
C GLN A 123 -42.31 -29.83 3.92
N LEU A 124 -41.18 -30.32 4.46
CA LEU A 124 -41.06 -31.73 4.86
C LEU A 124 -42.06 -32.08 5.96
N GLN A 125 -42.32 -31.18 6.90
CA GLN A 125 -43.34 -31.36 7.94
C GLN A 125 -44.75 -31.49 7.34
N VAL A 126 -45.07 -30.68 6.33
CA VAL A 126 -46.34 -30.78 5.59
C VAL A 126 -46.43 -32.11 4.85
N MET A 127 -45.39 -32.50 4.11
CA MET A 127 -45.34 -33.78 3.38
C MET A 127 -45.52 -34.97 4.33
N ALA A 128 -44.88 -34.93 5.50
CA ALA A 128 -45.03 -35.95 6.54
C ALA A 128 -46.48 -36.04 7.04
N SER A 129 -47.10 -34.89 7.35
CA SER A 129 -48.51 -34.85 7.80
C SER A 129 -49.50 -35.39 6.75
N LYS A 130 -49.19 -35.17 5.46
CA LYS A 130 -50.01 -35.63 4.32
C LYS A 130 -49.63 -37.02 3.83
N ARG A 131 -48.67 -37.70 4.46
CA ARG A 131 -48.15 -39.02 4.06
C ARG A 131 -47.63 -39.07 2.62
N GLN A 132 -47.04 -37.96 2.13
CA GLN A 132 -46.41 -37.86 0.81
C GLN A 132 -45.01 -38.50 0.82
N TYR A 133 -44.95 -39.82 0.99
CA TYR A 133 -43.69 -40.53 1.26
C TYR A 133 -42.63 -40.39 0.16
N LYS A 134 -43.04 -40.34 -1.11
CA LYS A 134 -42.13 -40.23 -2.26
C LYS A 134 -41.38 -38.88 -2.29
N GLU A 135 -42.10 -37.79 -2.02
CA GLU A 135 -41.53 -36.44 -2.01
C GLU A 135 -40.71 -36.22 -0.74
N ALA A 136 -41.22 -36.69 0.40
CA ALA A 136 -40.50 -36.67 1.67
C ALA A 136 -39.18 -37.45 1.60
N SER A 137 -39.15 -38.62 0.94
CA SER A 137 -37.92 -39.42 0.81
C SER A 137 -36.86 -38.70 -0.02
N ALA A 138 -37.25 -38.08 -1.14
CA ALA A 138 -36.32 -37.33 -1.98
C ALA A 138 -35.75 -36.10 -1.24
N GLN A 139 -36.60 -35.39 -0.48
CA GLN A 139 -36.17 -34.24 0.30
C GLN A 139 -35.23 -34.65 1.45
N LEU A 140 -35.49 -35.78 2.12
CA LEU A 140 -34.66 -36.33 3.19
C LEU A 140 -33.24 -36.69 2.73
N GLU A 141 -33.08 -37.22 1.52
CA GLU A 141 -31.77 -37.58 0.96
C GLU A 141 -30.84 -36.35 0.84
N GLY A 142 -31.42 -35.19 0.51
CA GLY A 142 -30.71 -33.90 0.45
C GLY A 142 -30.15 -33.42 1.79
N TYR A 143 -30.72 -33.87 2.92
CA TYR A 143 -30.27 -33.52 4.27
C TYR A 143 -29.19 -34.43 4.85
N SER A 144 -28.81 -35.51 4.14
CA SER A 144 -27.80 -36.49 4.58
C SER A 144 -26.53 -35.85 5.13
N LYS A 145 -26.01 -34.81 4.47
CA LYS A 145 -24.80 -34.08 4.89
C LYS A 145 -24.97 -33.32 6.20
N ILE A 146 -26.16 -32.79 6.48
CA ILE A 146 -26.45 -32.10 7.74
C ILE A 146 -26.57 -33.11 8.87
N THR A 147 -27.17 -34.26 8.60
CA THR A 147 -27.21 -35.38 9.55
C THR A 147 -25.80 -35.89 9.86
N GLU A 148 -24.94 -36.05 8.85
CA GLU A 148 -23.54 -36.43 9.04
C GLU A 148 -22.78 -35.42 9.90
N LEU A 149 -22.95 -34.12 9.62
CA LEU A 149 -22.34 -33.05 10.42
C LEU A 149 -22.83 -33.08 11.87
N ARG A 150 -24.13 -33.31 12.09
CA ARG A 150 -24.73 -33.43 13.42
C ARG A 150 -24.13 -34.60 14.20
N GLU A 151 -23.95 -35.76 13.57
CA GLU A 151 -23.33 -36.92 14.21
C GLU A 151 -21.85 -36.67 14.53
N LYS A 152 -21.08 -36.05 13.62
CA LYS A 152 -19.69 -35.65 13.91
C LYS A 152 -19.61 -34.72 15.12
N PHE A 153 -20.49 -33.73 15.20
CA PHE A 153 -20.54 -32.80 16.33
C PHE A 153 -20.89 -33.51 17.64
N LYS A 154 -21.83 -34.46 17.60
CA LYS A 154 -22.17 -35.31 18.76
C LYS A 154 -20.99 -36.15 19.23
N ASN A 155 -20.23 -36.74 18.31
CA ASN A 155 -19.02 -37.51 18.63
C ASN A 155 -17.95 -36.64 19.30
N ILE A 156 -17.73 -35.42 18.79
CA ILE A 156 -16.78 -34.47 19.41
C ILE A 156 -17.21 -34.13 20.84
N LYS A 157 -18.50 -33.87 21.08
CA LYS A 157 -19.04 -33.64 22.43
C LYS A 157 -18.75 -34.83 23.36
N GLN A 158 -18.90 -36.06 22.89
CA GLN A 158 -18.61 -37.26 23.68
C GLN A 158 -17.12 -37.42 23.99
N ILE A 159 -16.25 -37.17 23.01
CA ILE A 159 -14.78 -37.21 23.20
C ILE A 159 -14.37 -36.19 24.27
N LEU A 160 -14.84 -34.95 24.13
CA LEU A 160 -14.57 -33.89 25.09
C LEU A 160 -15.08 -34.26 26.50
N LYS A 161 -16.30 -34.78 26.61
CA LYS A 161 -16.83 -35.29 27.90
C LYS A 161 -15.89 -36.35 28.49
N SER A 162 -15.45 -37.32 27.70
CA SER A 162 -14.54 -38.38 28.16
C SER A 162 -13.20 -37.84 28.63
N HIS A 163 -12.62 -36.87 27.91
CA HIS A 163 -11.35 -36.25 28.29
C HIS A 163 -11.48 -35.50 29.62
N VAL A 164 -12.51 -34.66 29.76
CA VAL A 164 -12.78 -33.95 31.02
C VAL A 164 -12.93 -34.95 32.18
N PHE A 165 -13.73 -36.00 32.02
CA PHE A 165 -13.92 -36.99 33.07
C PHE A 165 -12.63 -37.72 33.44
N SER A 166 -11.77 -38.02 32.45
CA SER A 166 -10.45 -38.61 32.68
C SER A 166 -9.52 -37.65 33.42
N ASP A 167 -9.46 -36.39 33.00
CA ASP A 167 -8.60 -35.36 33.60
C ASP A 167 -8.99 -35.07 35.06
N PHE A 168 -10.29 -35.05 35.38
CA PHE A 168 -10.76 -34.92 36.76
C PHE A 168 -10.52 -36.18 37.61
N SER A 169 -10.48 -37.37 36.99
CA SER A 169 -10.23 -38.63 37.70
C SER A 169 -8.75 -38.86 37.98
N SER A 170 -7.85 -38.25 37.22
CA SER A 170 -6.39 -38.32 37.47
C SER A 170 -5.93 -37.34 38.56
N LEU A 171 -6.77 -36.40 38.96
CA LEU A 171 -6.50 -35.46 40.04
C LEU A 171 -6.23 -36.21 41.37
N GLY A 172 -5.04 -36.02 41.94
CA GLY A 172 -4.57 -36.71 43.15
C GLY A 172 -3.70 -37.96 42.91
N THR A 173 -3.37 -38.28 41.66
CA THR A 173 -2.46 -39.40 41.32
C THR A 173 -1.05 -38.96 40.87
N GLY A 174 -0.80 -37.65 40.77
CA GLY A 174 0.45 -37.05 40.27
C GLY A 174 1.40 -36.52 41.38
N LYS A 175 2.61 -36.06 40.99
CA LYS A 175 3.58 -35.40 41.89
C LYS A 175 3.28 -33.88 41.98
N GLU A 176 3.53 -33.27 43.14
CA GLU A 176 3.20 -31.86 43.48
C GLU A 176 3.64 -30.80 42.43
N SER A 177 4.75 -31.03 41.71
CA SER A 177 5.27 -30.08 40.70
C SER A 177 4.45 -30.02 39.40
N GLU A 178 3.56 -30.98 39.13
CA GLU A 178 2.67 -30.99 37.96
C GLU A 178 1.28 -30.40 38.25
N GLU A 179 0.97 -30.11 39.52
CA GLU A 179 -0.37 -29.73 39.96
C GLU A 179 -0.79 -28.34 39.47
N THR A 180 0.12 -27.37 39.33
CA THR A 180 -0.25 -26.01 38.90
C THR A 180 -0.70 -25.96 37.44
N ASN A 181 -0.05 -26.71 36.56
CA ASN A 181 -0.46 -26.83 35.15
C ASN A 181 -1.73 -27.67 35.01
N LEU A 182 -1.88 -28.71 35.86
CA LEU A 182 -3.08 -29.54 35.90
C LEU A 182 -4.31 -28.75 36.37
N LEU A 183 -4.18 -27.89 37.38
CA LEU A 183 -5.26 -27.03 37.85
C LEU A 183 -5.71 -26.01 36.80
N GLN A 184 -4.77 -25.46 36.02
CA GLN A 184 -5.11 -24.58 34.89
C GLN A 184 -5.85 -25.35 33.79
N GLN A 185 -5.37 -26.55 33.44
CA GLN A 185 -6.04 -27.41 32.46
C GLN A 185 -7.44 -27.83 32.92
N LEU A 186 -7.63 -28.11 34.21
CA LEU A 186 -8.93 -28.43 34.79
C LEU A 186 -9.87 -27.22 34.81
N SER A 187 -9.33 -26.02 35.05
CA SER A 187 -10.08 -24.77 34.90
C SER A 187 -10.58 -24.59 33.47
N ASP A 188 -9.74 -24.83 32.46
CA ASP A 188 -10.14 -24.77 31.06
C ASP A 188 -11.14 -25.89 30.69
N ALA A 189 -10.99 -27.07 31.29
CA ALA A 189 -11.93 -28.17 31.15
C ALA A 189 -13.33 -27.83 31.70
N CYS A 190 -13.44 -27.01 32.75
CA CYS A 190 -14.73 -26.50 33.23
C CYS A 190 -15.47 -25.66 32.18
N LEU A 191 -14.76 -24.89 31.35
CA LEU A 191 -15.38 -24.14 30.24
C LEU A 191 -16.03 -25.09 29.21
N VAL A 192 -15.47 -26.28 29.03
CA VAL A 192 -16.04 -27.32 28.18
C VAL A 192 -17.29 -27.91 28.82
N VAL A 193 -17.29 -28.18 30.13
CA VAL A 193 -18.47 -28.65 30.87
C VAL A 193 -19.60 -27.63 30.81
N ASP A 194 -19.28 -26.35 30.95
CA ASP A 194 -20.24 -25.24 30.85
C ASP A 194 -20.88 -25.15 29.46
N ALA A 195 -20.10 -25.45 28.40
CA ALA A 195 -20.57 -25.44 27.02
C ALA A 195 -21.29 -26.74 26.61
N LEU A 196 -21.17 -27.82 27.39
CA LEU A 196 -21.92 -29.06 27.24
C LEU A 196 -23.32 -28.94 27.88
N GLU A 197 -24.00 -30.05 28.11
CA GLU A 197 -25.33 -30.08 28.71
C GLU A 197 -25.24 -29.98 30.25
N PRO A 198 -26.20 -29.33 30.93
CA PRO A 198 -26.20 -29.19 32.39
C PRO A 198 -26.10 -30.53 33.14
N SER A 199 -26.66 -31.59 32.56
CA SER A 199 -26.58 -32.97 33.06
C SER A 199 -25.14 -33.49 33.20
N VAL A 200 -24.23 -33.06 32.31
CA VAL A 200 -22.82 -33.46 32.33
C VAL A 200 -22.10 -32.90 33.56
N ARG A 201 -22.47 -31.68 33.99
CA ARG A 201 -21.93 -31.07 35.22
C ARG A 201 -22.33 -31.87 36.45
N GLU A 202 -23.61 -32.20 36.59
CA GLU A 202 -24.11 -32.99 37.71
C GLU A 202 -23.43 -34.36 37.77
N GLU A 203 -23.29 -35.01 36.62
CA GLU A 203 -22.61 -36.30 36.52
C GLU A 203 -21.12 -36.20 36.89
N LEU A 204 -20.42 -35.14 36.47
CA LEU A 204 -19.02 -34.92 36.82
C LEU A 204 -18.84 -34.67 38.33
N VAL A 205 -19.68 -33.81 38.92
CA VAL A 205 -19.63 -33.50 40.36
C VAL A 205 -19.92 -34.76 41.19
N ASN A 206 -20.93 -35.53 40.81
CA ASN A 206 -21.28 -36.78 41.50
C ASN A 206 -20.16 -37.82 41.38
N ASN A 207 -19.57 -37.98 40.19
CA ASN A 207 -18.48 -38.91 39.97
C ASN A 207 -17.22 -38.51 40.76
N PHE A 208 -16.87 -37.22 40.75
CA PHE A 208 -15.74 -36.71 41.52
C PHE A 208 -15.96 -36.88 43.03
N ALA A 209 -17.12 -36.48 43.56
CA ALA A 209 -17.44 -36.62 44.98
C ALA A 209 -17.43 -38.10 45.43
N ALA A 210 -17.97 -39.01 44.63
CA ALA A 210 -17.93 -40.45 44.89
C ALA A 210 -16.48 -40.98 44.88
N GLY A 211 -15.65 -40.54 43.93
CA GLY A 211 -14.23 -40.89 43.85
C GLY A 211 -13.43 -40.42 45.06
N SER A 212 -13.61 -39.16 45.49
CA SER A 212 -12.94 -38.62 46.67
C SER A 212 -13.32 -39.34 47.97
N LEU A 213 -14.60 -39.71 48.14
CA LEU A 213 -15.08 -40.50 49.28
C LEU A 213 -14.44 -41.90 49.32
N LEU A 214 -14.28 -42.55 48.17
CA LEU A 214 -13.62 -43.85 48.07
C LEU A 214 -12.13 -43.77 48.41
N LEU A 215 -11.42 -42.73 47.94
CA LEU A 215 -10.02 -42.49 48.28
C LEU A 215 -9.83 -42.25 49.79
N MET A 216 -10.66 -41.40 50.41
CA MET A 216 -10.64 -41.19 51.87
C MET A 216 -10.92 -42.48 52.64
N SER A 217 -11.86 -43.31 52.18
CA SER A 217 -12.17 -44.59 52.83
C SER A 217 -11.02 -45.61 52.76
N ARG A 218 -10.19 -45.56 51.70
CA ARG A 218 -8.99 -46.39 51.56
C ARG A 218 -7.88 -45.92 52.49
N SER A 219 -7.58 -44.62 52.52
CA SER A 219 -6.57 -44.07 53.42
C SER A 219 -6.89 -44.33 54.89
N LEU A 220 -8.17 -44.30 55.29
CA LEU A 220 -8.58 -44.66 56.65
C LEU A 220 -8.42 -46.15 56.99
N LYS A 221 -8.47 -47.05 56.00
CA LYS A 221 -8.22 -48.49 56.20
C LYS A 221 -6.74 -48.85 56.29
N GLU A 222 -5.84 -48.03 55.74
CA GLU A 222 -4.39 -48.24 55.83
C GLU A 222 -3.78 -47.66 57.12
N LEU A 223 -4.53 -46.82 57.84
CA LEU A 223 -4.14 -46.18 59.10
C LEU A 223 -4.54 -46.96 60.37
N ASN A 224 -5.17 -48.13 60.22
CA ASN A 224 -5.71 -48.96 61.31
C ASN A 224 -5.31 -50.43 61.11
#